data_AF-A0AAV7ZLP5-F1
#
_entry.id   AF-A0AAV7ZLP5-F1
#
_cell.length_a   1.000
_cell.length_b   1.000
_cell.length_c   1.000
_cell.angle_alpha   90.00
_cell.angle_beta   90.00
_cell.angle_gamma   90.00
#
_symmetry.space_group_name_H-M   'P 1'
#
loop_
_entity.id
_entity.type
_entity.pdbx_description
1 polymer ?
#
loop_
_entity_poly.entity_id
_entity_poly.type
_entity_poly.pdbx_seq_one_letter_code
_entity_poly.pdbx_strand_id
1 'polypeptide(L)'
;MSQEKPKIEEIDEKTEKNKTIEEKKEEKKEEKKTEKKEEKKEEKENEKENEKENEKEKEKEKEKEKEKEEELPDPPYEWKQQTDTATVVLKIPEKIRGKNINYKLTVTHLTVGIKGEDPIIDGELFGKAEPEDSIWTLETVKGGKELTINLVKRGNGWWDSFIKGHKKMKQEDMVPDPISISDMDQESAREVNKMVFDMRQKQMGLPSSDELSKREKLQKQFPQFDFSQAKFN
;
A
#
# COMPACT_ATOMS: atom_id res chain seq x y z
N MET A 1 88.97 -16.59 53.20
CA MET A 1 87.69 -17.29 53.36
C MET A 1 86.56 -16.28 53.24
N SER A 2 85.42 -16.77 52.77
CA SER A 2 84.11 -16.12 52.64
C SER A 2 83.75 -15.60 51.25
N GLN A 3 82.61 -16.13 50.80
CA GLN A 3 82.11 -16.29 49.44
C GLN A 3 81.06 -15.23 49.06
N GLU A 4 80.60 -15.33 47.82
CA GLU A 4 79.72 -14.46 47.02
C GLU A 4 78.26 -14.24 47.47
N LYS A 5 77.74 -13.01 47.18
CA LYS A 5 76.46 -12.54 46.54
C LYS A 5 75.27 -13.52 46.26
N PRO A 6 74.03 -13.07 45.87
CA PRO A 6 73.34 -11.73 45.90
C PRO A 6 71.76 -11.68 46.11
N LYS A 7 71.19 -10.45 46.10
CA LYS A 7 69.92 -9.93 45.47
C LYS A 7 68.52 -9.93 46.17
N ILE A 8 67.78 -8.84 45.86
CA ILE A 8 66.31 -8.57 45.74
C ILE A 8 65.79 -7.56 46.81
N GLU A 9 65.43 -6.29 46.55
CA GLU A 9 64.36 -5.62 45.74
C GLU A 9 62.91 -5.72 46.31
N GLU A 10 62.21 -4.57 46.26
CA GLU A 10 60.76 -4.31 46.41
C GLU A 10 60.18 -3.74 47.73
N ILE A 11 59.45 -2.62 47.54
CA ILE A 11 58.42 -1.97 48.38
C ILE A 11 58.88 -0.81 49.28
N ASP A 12 58.99 0.42 48.74
CA ASP A 12 58.66 1.64 49.51
C ASP A 12 58.42 2.93 48.68
N GLU A 13 57.56 2.88 47.64
CA GLU A 13 57.31 4.07 46.78
C GLU A 13 55.84 4.27 46.39
N LYS A 14 54.88 4.07 47.32
CA LYS A 14 53.43 4.04 47.01
C LYS A 14 52.54 5.09 47.69
N THR A 15 53.05 6.08 48.39
CA THR A 15 52.18 6.99 49.19
C THR A 15 52.16 8.47 48.81
N GLU A 16 52.95 8.95 47.85
CA GLU A 16 52.96 10.39 47.50
C GLU A 16 52.53 10.77 46.06
N LYS A 17 52.16 9.81 45.20
CA LYS A 17 51.71 10.11 43.81
C LYS A 17 50.19 10.24 43.61
N ASN A 18 49.37 10.00 44.64
CA ASN A 18 47.90 9.95 44.49
C ASN A 18 47.17 11.28 44.76
N LYS A 19 47.84 12.36 45.17
CA LYS A 19 47.17 13.64 45.46
C LYS A 19 47.15 14.65 44.30
N THR A 20 47.80 14.33 43.17
CA THR A 20 47.90 15.25 42.00
C THR A 20 47.08 14.78 40.79
N ILE A 21 46.33 13.67 40.90
CA ILE A 21 45.59 13.06 39.79
C ILE A 21 44.07 13.33 39.87
N GLU A 22 43.53 13.67 41.05
CA GLU A 22 42.09 13.90 41.21
C GLU A 22 41.64 15.31 40.76
N GLU A 23 42.44 16.36 40.92
CA GLU A 23 42.04 17.72 40.50
C GLU A 23 42.11 17.95 38.97
N LYS A 24 42.83 17.13 38.20
CA LYS A 24 42.86 17.22 36.72
C LYS A 24 41.79 16.41 35.99
N LYS A 25 40.97 15.65 36.72
CA LYS A 25 39.92 14.79 36.14
C LYS A 25 38.54 15.45 36.11
N GLU A 26 38.31 16.53 36.86
CA GLU A 26 37.04 17.25 36.87
C GLU A 26 36.96 18.34 35.79
N GLU A 27 38.03 19.09 35.50
CA GLU A 27 38.00 20.12 34.43
C GLU A 27 37.84 19.52 33.02
N LYS A 28 38.36 18.31 32.75
CA LYS A 28 38.21 17.65 31.43
C LYS A 28 36.84 17.00 31.19
N LYS A 29 35.95 17.00 32.19
CA LYS A 29 34.63 16.35 32.14
C LYS A 29 33.50 17.34 31.88
N GLU A 30 33.73 18.63 32.12
CA GLU A 30 32.78 19.71 31.81
C GLU A 30 32.89 20.20 30.35
N GLU A 31 34.10 20.35 29.79
CA GLU A 31 34.25 20.77 28.37
C GLU A 31 33.70 19.73 27.37
N LYS A 32 33.81 18.43 27.67
CA LYS A 32 33.32 17.34 26.79
C LYS A 32 31.81 17.11 26.83
N LYS A 33 31.08 17.82 27.70
CA LYS A 33 29.62 17.69 27.87
C LYS A 33 28.84 18.77 27.13
N THR A 34 29.48 19.89 26.79
CA THR A 34 28.91 21.01 26.04
C THR A 34 28.98 20.79 24.52
N GLU A 35 30.10 20.30 23.98
CA GLU A 35 30.24 20.06 22.52
C GLU A 35 29.28 18.96 21.99
N LYS A 36 29.09 17.88 22.77
CA LYS A 36 28.22 16.74 22.36
C LYS A 36 26.72 17.03 22.40
N LYS A 37 26.33 18.19 22.96
CA LYS A 37 24.93 18.63 23.08
C LYS A 37 24.54 19.61 21.98
N GLU A 38 25.51 20.25 21.32
CA GLU A 38 25.33 21.14 20.17
C GLU A 38 25.28 20.35 18.85
N GLU A 39 26.17 19.37 18.62
CA GLU A 39 26.13 18.49 17.43
C GLU A 39 24.79 17.73 17.30
N LYS A 40 24.23 17.26 18.43
CA LYS A 40 22.97 16.49 18.45
C LYS A 40 21.72 17.37 18.29
N LYS A 41 21.88 18.70 18.37
CA LYS A 41 20.79 19.67 18.21
C LYS A 41 20.76 20.20 16.77
N GLU A 42 21.93 20.41 16.15
CA GLU A 42 22.07 20.73 14.72
C GLU A 42 21.65 19.55 13.81
N GLU A 43 21.96 18.29 14.14
CA GLU A 43 21.47 17.13 13.37
C GLU A 43 19.93 17.01 13.39
N LYS A 44 19.30 17.33 14.52
CA LYS A 44 17.82 17.27 14.67
C LYS A 44 17.08 18.44 14.05
N GLU A 45 17.74 19.59 13.90
CA GLU A 45 17.17 20.75 13.19
C GLU A 45 17.33 20.58 11.67
N ASN A 46 18.46 20.06 11.19
CA ASN A 46 18.68 19.73 9.77
C ASN A 46 17.80 18.56 9.27
N GLU A 47 17.53 17.53 10.07
CA GLU A 47 16.57 16.46 9.70
C GLU A 47 15.14 17.01 9.58
N LYS A 48 14.73 17.91 10.50
CA LYS A 48 13.38 18.50 10.50
C LYS A 48 13.18 19.53 9.40
N GLU A 49 14.23 20.24 8.99
CA GLU A 49 14.15 21.16 7.84
C GLU A 49 14.12 20.37 6.52
N ASN A 50 14.93 19.31 6.38
CA ASN A 50 14.87 18.42 5.21
C ASN A 50 13.53 17.68 5.09
N GLU A 51 12.93 17.18 6.18
CA GLU A 51 11.61 16.56 6.12
C GLU A 51 10.52 17.56 5.69
N LYS A 52 10.58 18.80 6.19
CA LYS A 52 9.59 19.85 5.84
C LYS A 52 9.74 20.40 4.42
N GLU A 53 10.96 20.49 3.90
CA GLU A 53 11.18 20.84 2.49
C GLU A 53 10.72 19.73 1.55
N ASN A 54 10.99 18.47 1.90
CA ASN A 54 10.58 17.30 1.12
C ASN A 54 9.06 17.06 1.15
N GLU A 55 8.38 17.37 2.27
CA GLU A 55 6.91 17.41 2.33
C GLU A 55 6.32 18.55 1.48
N LYS A 56 6.90 19.75 1.53
CA LYS A 56 6.44 20.90 0.72
C LYS A 56 6.68 20.72 -0.77
N GLU A 57 7.76 20.05 -1.17
CA GLU A 57 8.00 19.69 -2.58
C GLU A 57 7.01 18.63 -3.05
N LYS A 58 6.74 17.59 -2.23
CA LYS A 58 5.69 16.60 -2.53
C LYS A 58 4.29 17.19 -2.59
N GLU A 59 3.96 18.17 -1.75
CA GLU A 59 2.68 18.87 -1.80
C GLU A 59 2.57 19.75 -3.04
N LYS A 60 3.63 20.48 -3.40
CA LYS A 60 3.67 21.29 -4.64
C LYS A 60 3.67 20.45 -5.92
N GLU A 61 4.30 19.28 -5.92
CA GLU A 61 4.18 18.32 -7.02
C GLU A 61 2.77 17.74 -7.11
N LYS A 62 2.14 17.38 -5.99
CA LYS A 62 0.74 16.94 -5.95
C LYS A 62 -0.24 18.03 -6.39
N GLU A 63 -0.01 19.29 -6.05
CA GLU A 63 -0.83 20.42 -6.51
C GLU A 63 -0.63 20.69 -8.00
N LYS A 64 0.61 20.63 -8.52
CA LYS A 64 0.88 20.74 -9.96
C LYS A 64 0.34 19.55 -10.76
N GLU A 65 0.34 18.34 -10.19
CA GLU A 65 -0.29 17.17 -10.79
C GLU A 65 -1.82 17.31 -10.81
N LYS A 66 -2.42 17.83 -9.74
CA LYS A 66 -3.86 18.15 -9.70
C LYS A 66 -4.25 19.23 -10.71
N GLU A 67 -3.48 20.32 -10.81
CA GLU A 67 -3.73 21.39 -11.80
C GLU A 67 -3.57 20.87 -13.24
N LYS A 68 -2.60 19.98 -13.51
CA LYS A 68 -2.46 19.33 -14.82
C LYS A 68 -3.57 18.32 -15.12
N GLU A 69 -4.10 17.66 -14.10
CA GLU A 69 -5.20 16.70 -14.24
C GLU A 69 -6.53 17.39 -14.61
N GLU A 70 -6.70 18.66 -14.23
CA GLU A 70 -7.86 19.48 -14.63
C GLU A 70 -7.84 19.95 -16.09
N GLU A 71 -6.68 19.96 -16.76
CA GLU A 71 -6.57 20.36 -18.18
C GLU A 71 -6.66 19.19 -19.18
N LEU A 72 -6.65 17.93 -18.72
CA LEU A 72 -6.73 16.79 -19.63
C LEU A 72 -8.16 16.61 -20.16
N PRO A 73 -8.33 16.38 -21.47
CA PRO A 73 -9.65 16.20 -22.07
C PRO A 73 -10.36 15.01 -21.43
N ASP A 74 -11.63 15.18 -21.09
CA ASP A 74 -12.45 14.07 -20.61
C ASP A 74 -12.54 13.00 -21.73
N PRO A 75 -12.33 11.73 -21.41
CA PRO A 75 -12.32 10.67 -22.40
C PRO A 75 -13.73 10.52 -23.02
N PRO A 76 -13.84 10.24 -24.33
CA PRO A 76 -15.12 9.97 -25.00
C PRO A 76 -15.70 8.57 -24.66
N TYR A 77 -15.20 7.95 -23.60
CA TYR A 77 -15.50 6.59 -23.18
C TYR A 77 -15.55 6.49 -21.66
N GLU A 78 -16.33 5.53 -21.19
CA GLU A 78 -16.38 5.15 -19.78
C GLU A 78 -15.51 3.90 -19.62
N TRP A 79 -14.70 3.83 -18.57
CA TRP A 79 -13.89 2.63 -18.34
C TRP A 79 -13.82 2.30 -16.86
N LYS A 80 -13.61 1.02 -16.59
CA LYS A 80 -13.44 0.43 -15.27
C LYS A 80 -12.33 -0.60 -15.33
N GLN A 81 -11.77 -0.97 -14.20
CA GLN A 81 -10.75 -2.00 -14.15
C GLN A 81 -10.92 -2.90 -12.94
N GLN A 82 -10.38 -4.10 -13.09
CA GLN A 82 -10.13 -5.04 -12.01
C GLN A 82 -8.61 -5.21 -11.88
N THR A 83 -8.17 -6.10 -10.99
CA THR A 83 -6.74 -6.36 -10.76
C THR A 83 -6.04 -6.85 -12.04
N ASP A 84 -6.72 -7.69 -12.81
CA ASP A 84 -6.23 -8.42 -13.97
C ASP A 84 -6.87 -7.98 -15.30
N THR A 85 -8.00 -7.28 -15.26
CA THR A 85 -8.71 -6.85 -16.47
C THR A 85 -8.99 -5.34 -16.49
N ALA A 86 -9.24 -4.80 -17.68
CA ALA A 86 -9.74 -3.45 -17.88
C ALA A 86 -10.88 -3.47 -18.90
N THR A 87 -12.03 -2.91 -18.54
CA THR A 87 -13.22 -2.85 -19.39
C THR A 87 -13.48 -1.40 -19.81
N VAL A 88 -13.58 -1.16 -21.12
CA VAL A 88 -14.00 0.14 -21.67
C VAL A 88 -15.33 0.00 -22.40
N VAL A 89 -16.20 0.99 -22.23
CA VAL A 89 -17.54 1.07 -22.81
C VAL A 89 -17.66 2.34 -23.65
N LEU A 90 -18.04 2.15 -24.90
CA LEU A 90 -18.18 3.19 -25.93
C LEU A 90 -19.61 3.23 -26.42
N LYS A 91 -20.25 4.41 -26.41
CA LYS A 91 -21.59 4.62 -26.97
C LYS A 91 -21.47 4.85 -28.48
N ILE A 92 -22.11 3.99 -29.26
CA ILE A 92 -22.05 3.99 -30.73
C ILE A 92 -23.46 4.22 -31.29
N PRO A 93 -23.61 4.97 -32.41
CA PRO A 93 -24.89 5.15 -33.08
C PRO A 93 -25.53 3.82 -33.52
N GLU A 94 -26.86 3.75 -33.48
CA GLU A 94 -27.64 2.52 -33.71
C GLU A 94 -27.41 1.89 -35.11
N LYS A 95 -27.06 2.70 -36.11
CA LYS A 95 -26.91 2.24 -37.50
C LYS A 95 -25.65 1.39 -37.73
N ILE A 96 -24.71 1.38 -36.79
CA ILE A 96 -23.42 0.71 -36.93
C ILE A 96 -23.56 -0.79 -36.61
N ARG A 97 -22.94 -1.63 -37.45
CA ARG A 97 -22.85 -3.09 -37.23
C ARG A 97 -21.41 -3.46 -36.88
N GLY A 98 -21.19 -4.61 -36.26
CA GLY A 98 -19.84 -5.09 -35.88
C GLY A 98 -18.83 -5.10 -37.04
N LYS A 99 -19.26 -5.40 -38.26
CA LYS A 99 -18.41 -5.36 -39.46
C LYS A 99 -17.85 -3.96 -39.80
N ASN A 100 -18.53 -2.91 -39.34
CA ASN A 100 -18.14 -1.52 -39.51
C ASN A 100 -17.26 -1.03 -38.36
N ILE A 101 -17.00 -1.85 -37.34
CA ILE A 101 -16.05 -1.50 -36.28
C ILE A 101 -14.64 -1.83 -36.76
N ASN A 102 -13.74 -0.86 -36.62
CA ASN A 102 -12.30 -1.07 -36.73
C ASN A 102 -11.78 -1.26 -35.32
N TYR A 103 -11.32 -2.46 -35.01
CA TYR A 103 -10.69 -2.80 -33.73
C TYR A 103 -9.30 -3.35 -34.01
N LYS A 104 -8.29 -2.69 -33.45
CA LYS A 104 -6.89 -3.14 -33.48
C LYS A 104 -6.31 -2.98 -32.09
N LEU A 105 -5.95 -4.09 -31.50
CA LEU A 105 -5.27 -4.13 -30.20
C LEU A 105 -3.88 -4.72 -30.39
N THR A 106 -2.90 -4.03 -29.84
CA THR A 106 -1.54 -4.53 -29.66
C THR A 106 -1.24 -4.60 -28.17
N VAL A 107 -0.08 -5.13 -27.81
CA VAL A 107 0.32 -5.25 -26.39
C VAL A 107 0.31 -3.91 -25.67
N THR A 108 0.56 -2.79 -26.35
CA THR A 108 0.70 -1.47 -25.71
C THR A 108 -0.19 -0.40 -26.34
N HIS A 109 -0.99 -0.70 -27.35
CA HIS A 109 -1.73 0.31 -28.12
C HIS A 109 -3.10 -0.21 -28.51
N LEU A 110 -4.12 0.62 -28.37
CA LEU A 110 -5.49 0.32 -28.78
C LEU A 110 -5.96 1.38 -29.77
N THR A 111 -6.44 0.90 -30.92
CA THR A 111 -7.17 1.72 -31.89
C THR A 111 -8.56 1.13 -32.07
N VAL A 112 -9.60 1.90 -31.73
CA VAL A 112 -11.00 1.50 -31.95
C VAL A 112 -11.83 2.66 -32.48
N GLY A 113 -12.70 2.36 -33.46
CA GLY A 113 -13.58 3.36 -34.05
C GLY A 113 -14.47 2.78 -35.14
N ILE A 114 -15.18 3.66 -35.84
CA ILE A 114 -16.05 3.31 -36.96
C ILE A 114 -15.21 3.36 -38.24
N LYS A 115 -15.29 2.32 -39.08
CA LYS A 115 -14.60 2.26 -40.37
C LYS A 115 -15.06 3.42 -41.26
N GLY A 116 -14.09 4.24 -41.69
CA GLY A 116 -14.33 5.39 -42.57
C GLY A 116 -14.52 6.73 -41.82
N GLU A 117 -14.50 6.71 -40.50
CA GLU A 117 -14.50 7.90 -39.64
C GLU A 117 -13.19 7.94 -38.83
N ASP A 118 -12.95 9.05 -38.12
CA ASP A 118 -11.84 9.16 -37.19
C ASP A 118 -11.98 8.14 -36.04
N PRO A 119 -10.88 7.52 -35.59
CA PRO A 119 -10.92 6.58 -34.49
C PRO A 119 -11.36 7.27 -33.20
N ILE A 120 -12.24 6.61 -32.44
CA ILE A 120 -12.77 7.14 -31.18
C ILE A 120 -11.70 7.03 -30.08
N ILE A 121 -10.93 5.95 -30.10
CA ILE A 121 -9.72 5.79 -29.30
C ILE A 121 -8.59 5.44 -30.24
N ASP A 122 -7.52 6.20 -30.18
CA ASP A 122 -6.25 5.83 -30.79
C ASP A 122 -5.13 6.29 -29.87
N GLY A 123 -4.58 5.36 -29.09
CA GLY A 123 -3.61 5.73 -28.09
C GLY A 123 -2.88 4.56 -27.44
N GLU A 124 -1.78 4.91 -26.80
CA GLU A 124 -0.95 3.97 -26.06
C GLU A 124 -1.64 3.64 -24.72
N LEU A 125 -1.82 2.36 -24.44
CA LEU A 125 -2.34 1.86 -23.17
C LEU A 125 -1.39 2.24 -22.04
N PHE A 126 -1.94 2.47 -20.84
CA PHE A 126 -1.12 2.76 -19.66
C PHE A 126 -0.16 1.60 -19.33
N GLY A 127 -0.67 0.37 -19.40
CA GLY A 127 0.09 -0.85 -19.20
C GLY A 127 0.08 -1.76 -20.43
N LYS A 128 0.64 -2.97 -20.25
CA LYS A 128 0.61 -4.01 -21.27
C LYS A 128 -0.69 -4.80 -21.19
N ALA A 129 -1.31 -5.06 -22.34
CA ALA A 129 -2.45 -5.97 -22.48
C ALA A 129 -2.03 -7.27 -23.19
N GLU A 130 -2.84 -8.31 -23.04
CA GLU A 130 -2.73 -9.58 -23.76
C GLU A 130 -3.80 -9.61 -24.87
N PRO A 131 -3.44 -9.31 -26.15
CA PRO A 131 -4.43 -9.15 -27.20
C PRO A 131 -5.22 -10.42 -27.54
N GLU A 132 -4.60 -11.58 -27.38
CA GLU A 132 -5.20 -12.89 -27.69
C GLU A 132 -6.34 -13.25 -26.74
N ASP A 133 -6.23 -12.85 -25.47
CA ASP A 133 -7.25 -13.12 -24.45
C ASP A 133 -8.26 -11.96 -24.31
N SER A 134 -8.01 -10.84 -24.98
CA SER A 134 -8.87 -9.65 -24.94
C SER A 134 -9.99 -9.76 -25.97
N ILE A 135 -11.22 -9.45 -25.55
CA ILE A 135 -12.42 -9.57 -26.39
C ILE A 135 -13.18 -8.26 -26.45
N TRP A 136 -13.94 -8.07 -27.53
CA TRP A 136 -14.89 -6.96 -27.65
C TRP A 136 -16.27 -7.47 -28.06
N THR A 137 -17.31 -6.81 -27.57
CA THR A 137 -18.71 -7.12 -27.86
C THR A 137 -19.45 -5.85 -28.26
N LEU A 138 -20.43 -5.99 -29.15
CA LEU A 138 -21.31 -4.90 -29.56
C LEU A 138 -22.74 -5.25 -29.21
N GLU A 139 -23.29 -4.60 -28.20
CA GLU A 139 -24.63 -4.84 -27.68
C GLU A 139 -25.59 -3.73 -28.12
N THR A 140 -26.88 -4.08 -28.25
CA THR A 140 -27.92 -3.10 -28.58
C THR A 140 -28.63 -2.71 -27.30
N VAL A 141 -28.59 -1.42 -26.97
CA VAL A 141 -29.18 -0.86 -25.75
C VAL A 141 -30.28 0.14 -26.09
N LYS A 142 -31.11 0.52 -25.11
CA LYS A 142 -32.15 1.51 -25.32
C LYS A 142 -31.52 2.87 -25.62
N GLY A 143 -31.60 3.31 -26.88
CA GLY A 143 -31.03 4.58 -27.34
C GLY A 143 -29.76 4.47 -28.19
N GLY A 144 -29.31 3.25 -28.53
CA GLY A 144 -28.18 3.07 -29.44
C GLY A 144 -27.53 1.70 -29.35
N LYS A 145 -26.21 1.68 -29.50
CA LYS A 145 -25.38 0.49 -29.29
C LYS A 145 -24.25 0.81 -28.33
N GLU A 146 -23.82 -0.18 -27.58
CA GLU A 146 -22.68 -0.09 -26.68
C GLU A 146 -21.61 -1.08 -27.15
N LEU A 147 -20.42 -0.55 -27.41
CA LEU A 147 -19.23 -1.33 -27.71
C LEU A 147 -18.44 -1.49 -26.42
N THR A 148 -18.39 -2.71 -25.91
CA THR A 148 -17.67 -3.07 -24.69
C THR A 148 -16.41 -3.82 -25.08
N ILE A 149 -15.26 -3.37 -24.60
CA ILE A 149 -13.96 -4.02 -24.83
C ILE A 149 -13.44 -4.46 -23.46
N ASN A 150 -13.21 -5.76 -23.31
CA ASN A 150 -12.60 -6.37 -22.14
C ASN A 150 -11.15 -6.71 -22.47
N LEU A 151 -10.22 -5.95 -21.90
CA LEU A 151 -8.80 -6.17 -22.00
C LEU A 151 -8.30 -7.03 -20.84
N VAL A 152 -7.44 -8.00 -21.14
CA VAL A 152 -6.68 -8.74 -20.13
C VAL A 152 -5.32 -8.07 -19.96
N LYS A 153 -4.95 -7.74 -18.73
CA LYS A 153 -3.67 -7.11 -18.40
C LYS A 153 -2.56 -8.14 -18.38
N ARG A 154 -1.40 -7.77 -18.92
CA ARG A 154 -0.19 -8.59 -18.86
C ARG A 154 0.58 -8.27 -17.58
N GLY A 155 0.19 -8.93 -16.50
CA GLY A 155 0.73 -8.76 -15.15
C GLY A 155 -0.27 -8.15 -14.17
N ASN A 156 0.16 -7.98 -12.91
CA ASN A 156 -0.68 -7.46 -11.84
C ASN A 156 -0.38 -5.97 -11.64
N GLY A 157 -1.40 -5.10 -11.72
CA GLY A 157 -1.21 -3.68 -11.50
C GLY A 157 -2.45 -2.83 -11.74
N TRP A 158 -2.56 -1.78 -10.95
CA TRP A 158 -3.58 -0.74 -11.13
C TRP A 158 -3.14 0.24 -12.21
N TRP A 159 -4.04 0.60 -13.12
CA TRP A 159 -3.78 1.57 -14.18
C TRP A 159 -4.34 2.92 -13.77
N ASP A 160 -3.52 3.98 -13.79
CA ASP A 160 -4.00 5.31 -13.41
C ASP A 160 -4.87 5.93 -14.51
N SER A 161 -4.63 5.58 -15.76
CA SER A 161 -5.43 5.96 -16.91
C SER A 161 -5.62 4.77 -17.85
N PHE A 162 -6.63 4.80 -18.74
CA PHE A 162 -6.79 3.74 -19.73
C PHE A 162 -5.80 3.92 -20.89
N ILE A 163 -5.73 5.15 -21.40
CA ILE A 163 -4.80 5.63 -22.42
C ILE A 163 -3.87 6.63 -21.76
N LYS A 164 -2.57 6.59 -22.11
CA LYS A 164 -1.59 7.56 -21.64
C LYS A 164 -1.97 8.97 -22.09
N GLY A 165 -1.97 9.92 -21.16
CA GLY A 165 -2.32 11.31 -21.46
C GLY A 165 -3.81 11.62 -21.44
N HIS A 166 -4.69 10.65 -21.14
CA HIS A 166 -6.07 10.95 -20.75
C HIS A 166 -6.16 11.19 -19.25
N LYS A 167 -7.26 11.81 -18.81
CA LYS A 167 -7.57 12.05 -17.41
C LYS A 167 -7.45 10.76 -16.58
N LYS A 168 -6.85 10.87 -15.39
CA LYS A 168 -6.66 9.74 -14.48
C LYS A 168 -8.01 9.32 -13.86
N MET A 169 -8.11 8.06 -13.46
CA MET A 169 -9.23 7.56 -12.66
C MET A 169 -9.20 8.20 -11.28
N LYS A 170 -10.37 8.58 -10.78
CA LYS A 170 -10.51 9.06 -9.40
C LYS A 170 -10.31 7.90 -8.43
N GLN A 171 -9.61 8.19 -7.32
CA GLN A 171 -9.28 7.18 -6.31
C GLN A 171 -10.55 6.58 -5.66
N GLU A 172 -11.66 7.32 -5.64
CA GLU A 172 -12.93 6.82 -5.08
C GLU A 172 -13.56 5.68 -5.88
N ASP A 173 -13.26 5.55 -7.17
CA ASP A 173 -13.72 4.45 -8.03
C ASP A 173 -12.81 3.21 -7.92
N MET A 174 -11.71 3.29 -7.17
CA MET A 174 -10.79 2.19 -6.89
C MET A 174 -11.34 1.31 -5.76
N VAL A 175 -12.47 0.65 -5.98
CA VAL A 175 -12.93 -0.41 -5.07
C VAL A 175 -12.37 -1.73 -5.58
N PRO A 176 -11.39 -2.35 -4.87
CA PRO A 176 -10.94 -3.69 -5.26
C PRO A 176 -12.12 -4.64 -5.23
N ASP A 177 -12.16 -5.57 -6.19
CA ASP A 177 -13.19 -6.59 -6.20
C ASP A 177 -13.19 -7.35 -4.86
N PRO A 178 -14.37 -7.62 -4.29
CA PRO A 178 -14.45 -8.39 -3.06
C PRO A 178 -13.89 -9.79 -3.35
N ILE A 179 -12.70 -10.07 -2.82
CA ILE A 179 -12.11 -11.41 -2.88
C ILE A 179 -13.07 -12.34 -2.16
N SER A 180 -13.52 -13.37 -2.87
CA SER A 180 -14.37 -14.40 -2.28
C SER A 180 -13.56 -15.22 -1.27
N ILE A 181 -14.15 -15.50 -0.11
CA ILE A 181 -13.58 -16.40 0.91
C ILE A 181 -13.20 -17.78 0.30
N SER A 182 -13.85 -18.19 -0.79
CA SER A 182 -13.60 -19.47 -1.47
C SER A 182 -12.26 -19.53 -2.21
N ASP A 183 -11.71 -18.38 -2.62
CA ASP A 183 -10.44 -18.30 -3.38
C ASP A 183 -9.23 -18.09 -2.45
N MET A 184 -9.48 -17.97 -1.14
CA MET A 184 -8.45 -17.84 -0.11
C MET A 184 -7.96 -19.22 0.33
N ASP A 185 -6.68 -19.32 0.74
CA ASP A 185 -6.16 -20.53 1.35
C ASP A 185 -6.91 -20.88 2.65
N GLN A 186 -6.85 -22.14 3.09
CA GLN A 186 -7.65 -22.64 4.21
C GLN A 186 -7.35 -21.92 5.54
N GLU A 187 -6.16 -21.36 5.72
CA GLU A 187 -5.78 -20.62 6.92
C GLU A 187 -6.37 -19.22 6.90
N SER A 188 -6.12 -18.46 5.83
CA SER A 188 -6.67 -17.11 5.64
C SER A 188 -8.21 -17.12 5.62
N ALA A 189 -8.82 -18.12 4.98
CA ALA A 189 -10.28 -18.27 4.93
C ALA A 189 -10.88 -18.48 6.34
N ARG A 190 -10.21 -19.21 7.24
CA ARG A 190 -10.69 -19.41 8.63
C ARG A 190 -10.66 -18.09 9.40
N GLU A 191 -9.61 -17.30 9.25
CA GLU A 191 -9.47 -16.01 9.91
C GLU A 191 -10.51 -15.00 9.41
N VAL A 192 -10.70 -14.88 8.09
CA VAL A 192 -11.71 -13.97 7.53
C VAL A 192 -13.12 -14.45 7.87
N ASN A 193 -13.41 -15.75 7.84
CA ASN A 193 -14.71 -16.26 8.29
C ASN A 193 -14.98 -15.95 9.77
N LYS A 194 -13.96 -16.08 10.63
CA LYS A 194 -14.07 -15.67 12.05
C LYS A 194 -14.37 -14.19 12.16
N MET A 195 -13.67 -13.34 11.41
CA MET A 195 -13.87 -11.89 11.42
C MET A 195 -15.27 -11.50 10.94
N VAL A 196 -15.76 -12.12 9.86
CA VAL A 196 -17.11 -11.90 9.32
C VAL A 196 -18.17 -12.37 10.32
N PHE A 197 -17.96 -13.53 10.95
CA PHE A 197 -18.84 -14.05 12.00
C PHE A 197 -18.88 -13.09 13.19
N ASP A 198 -17.74 -12.66 13.70
CA ASP A 198 -17.62 -11.75 14.85
C ASP A 198 -18.25 -10.38 14.55
N MET A 199 -18.05 -9.85 13.34
CA MET A 199 -18.68 -8.60 12.90
C MET A 199 -20.21 -8.73 12.84
N ARG A 200 -20.72 -9.85 12.34
CA ARG A 200 -22.15 -10.15 12.28
C ARG A 200 -22.77 -10.34 13.68
N GLN A 201 -22.09 -11.06 14.58
CA GLN A 201 -22.51 -11.23 15.96
C GLN A 201 -22.56 -9.88 16.68
N LYS A 202 -21.52 -9.04 16.52
CA LYS A 202 -21.45 -7.71 17.13
C LYS A 202 -22.58 -6.78 16.67
N GLN A 203 -22.97 -6.80 15.39
CA GLN A 203 -24.12 -6.03 14.90
C GLN A 203 -25.45 -6.49 15.53
N MET A 204 -25.58 -7.79 15.81
CA MET A 204 -26.75 -8.36 16.46
C MET A 204 -26.67 -8.31 18.00
N GLY A 205 -25.60 -7.73 18.57
CA GLY A 205 -25.34 -7.76 20.01
C GLY A 205 -25.15 -9.16 20.59
N LEU A 206 -24.82 -10.14 19.73
CA LEU A 206 -24.57 -11.52 20.09
C LEU A 206 -23.09 -11.75 20.41
N PRO A 207 -22.75 -12.82 21.15
CA PRO A 207 -21.37 -13.11 21.55
C PRO A 207 -20.45 -13.43 20.37
N SER A 208 -19.18 -13.02 20.45
CA SER A 208 -18.18 -13.35 19.42
C SER A 208 -17.77 -14.84 19.44
N SER A 209 -17.08 -15.30 18.40
CA SER A 209 -16.54 -16.66 18.28
C SER A 209 -15.65 -17.03 19.47
N ASP A 210 -14.83 -16.09 19.96
CA ASP A 210 -13.96 -16.31 21.10
C ASP A 210 -14.73 -16.46 22.41
N GLU A 211 -15.80 -15.69 22.59
CA GLU A 211 -16.69 -15.77 23.75
C GLU A 211 -17.49 -17.06 23.75
N LEU A 212 -17.98 -17.50 22.58
CA LEU A 212 -18.65 -18.80 22.42
C LEU A 212 -17.70 -19.95 22.74
N SER A 213 -16.45 -19.91 22.24
CA SER A 213 -15.45 -20.95 22.54
C SER A 213 -15.08 -20.98 24.02
N LYS A 214 -14.93 -19.82 24.67
CA LYS A 214 -14.70 -19.72 26.12
C LYS A 214 -15.89 -20.30 26.89
N ARG A 215 -17.12 -19.94 26.53
CA ARG A 215 -18.36 -20.47 27.13
C ARG A 215 -18.43 -21.98 27.02
N GLU A 216 -18.18 -22.53 25.84
CA GLU A 216 -18.22 -23.97 25.61
C GLU A 216 -17.20 -24.72 26.48
N LYS A 217 -15.97 -24.20 26.58
CA LYS A 217 -14.92 -24.77 27.44
C LYS A 217 -15.31 -24.75 28.92
N LEU A 218 -15.84 -23.62 29.40
CA LEU A 218 -16.32 -23.47 30.78
C LEU A 218 -17.49 -24.40 31.08
N GLN A 219 -18.43 -24.55 30.14
CA GLN A 219 -19.57 -25.44 30.29
C GLN A 219 -19.17 -26.92 30.30
N LYS A 220 -18.16 -27.31 29.49
CA LYS A 220 -17.58 -28.66 29.56
C LYS A 220 -16.83 -28.90 30.87
N GLN A 221 -16.12 -27.90 31.39
CA GLN A 221 -15.33 -28.03 32.61
C GLN A 221 -16.19 -27.97 33.89
N PHE A 222 -17.31 -27.24 33.84
CA PHE A 222 -18.24 -27.09 34.95
C PHE A 222 -19.68 -27.37 34.51
N PRO A 223 -20.05 -28.65 34.28
CA PRO A 223 -21.36 -29.02 33.72
C PRO A 223 -22.54 -28.65 34.63
N GLN A 224 -22.29 -28.49 35.92
CA GLN A 224 -23.27 -28.08 36.93
C GLN A 224 -23.61 -26.58 36.92
N PHE A 225 -22.85 -25.74 36.21
CA PHE A 225 -23.05 -24.30 36.16
C PHE A 225 -23.54 -23.85 34.77
N ASP A 226 -24.57 -23.00 34.72
CA ASP A 226 -25.06 -22.41 33.48
C ASP A 226 -24.34 -21.09 33.19
N PHE A 227 -23.60 -21.05 32.07
CA PHE A 227 -22.86 -19.88 31.61
C PHE A 227 -23.55 -19.14 30.45
N SER A 228 -24.82 -19.44 30.17
CA SER A 228 -25.61 -18.84 29.08
C SER A 228 -25.71 -17.31 29.17
N GLN A 229 -25.76 -16.76 30.39
CA GLN A 229 -25.86 -15.32 30.68
C GLN A 229 -24.53 -14.68 31.10
N ALA A 230 -23.42 -15.43 31.08
CA ALA A 230 -22.13 -14.93 31.56
C ALA A 230 -21.53 -13.91 30.57
N LYS A 231 -21.20 -12.71 31.05
CA LYS A 231 -20.50 -11.68 30.26
C LYS A 231 -18.99 -11.92 30.38
N PHE A 232 -18.34 -12.13 29.24
CA PHE A 232 -16.90 -12.31 29.16
C PHE A 232 -16.33 -11.01 28.62
N ASN A 233 -15.81 -10.15 29.51
CA ASN A 233 -15.09 -8.94 29.10
C ASN A 233 -13.65 -9.28 28.70
#